data_AF-A0A2G6HF50-F1
#
_entry.id   AF-A0A2G6HF50-F1
#
_cell.length_a   1.000
_cell.length_b   1.000
_cell.length_c   1.000
_cell.angle_alpha   90.00
_cell.angle_beta   90.00
_cell.angle_gamma   90.00
#
_symmetry.space_group_name_H-M   'P 1'
#
loop_
_entity.id
_entity.type
_entity.pdbx_description
1 polymer ?
#
loop_
_entity_poly.entity_id
_entity_poly.type
_entity_poly.pdbx_seq_one_letter_code
_entity_poly.pdbx_strand_id
1 'polypeptide(L)'
;MGKKALGFALSGVIAVIVAGALIWYFVLGGSYQKTTAQSLEQPSWRQNVTVSNPNYLTFKDEHDIIRSTDSLGGPSAKYYSKYIDYIAPNGKPIRIVAQNEVTDEQVLYTYALLSFYLEQLGSTVADQMANNNATLVVPNGADRDGKTPTAALFGQNLHQAEIANVGSAWYINNDYKHRDAAFEEIFHMVHDYGIGTTQNPQANSDLAKKIAEAQRNALPKEESQWGKSGLWGLGSGDWLKELSKEGSLEQEYIVSVIDSYYGLWEPYTEGQGGMWGMYVAKNRAEVKEKDPQGYSVLTSFLPEALTPLMRVDPSFEGTFSMKLDQALPYTAKSQYLTNVSLTGTRDSGLVGNASDNVLMGNAGKNAIDGGEGTDVVQLRGASSEYTVESTGNTTTVTDSVEGRDGTLVLTNVETLRFTDKDTPVTPAS
;
A
#
# COMPACT_ATOMS: atom_id res chain seq x y z
N MET A 1 12.69 4.77 -39.63
CA MET A 1 11.66 5.45 -38.80
C MET A 1 11.92 5.04 -37.36
N GLY A 2 12.21 6.04 -36.52
CA GLY A 2 13.01 5.88 -35.31
C GLY A 2 12.33 5.12 -34.17
N LYS A 3 13.02 4.11 -33.66
CA LYS A 3 12.76 3.54 -32.33
C LYS A 3 13.15 4.58 -31.30
N LYS A 4 12.19 5.17 -30.60
CA LYS A 4 12.48 5.88 -29.34
C LYS A 4 12.83 4.81 -28.32
N ALA A 5 14.10 4.74 -27.95
CA ALA A 5 14.52 4.01 -26.76
C ALA A 5 13.92 4.75 -25.55
N LEU A 6 12.92 4.15 -24.91
CA LEU A 6 12.47 4.56 -23.59
C LEU A 6 13.62 4.22 -22.64
N GLY A 7 14.14 5.22 -21.92
CA GLY A 7 15.18 5.00 -20.92
C GLY A 7 14.64 4.11 -19.81
N PHE A 8 15.27 2.97 -19.61
CA PHE A 8 14.98 2.07 -18.50
C PHE A 8 15.28 2.78 -17.18
N ALA A 9 14.28 2.91 -16.32
CA ALA A 9 14.47 3.39 -14.95
C ALA A 9 14.76 2.17 -14.06
N LEU A 10 16.04 1.87 -13.89
CA LEU A 10 16.56 0.84 -12.99
C LEU A 10 16.52 1.39 -11.55
N SER A 11 15.81 0.74 -10.64
CA SER A 11 16.01 0.87 -9.19
C SER A 11 17.42 0.34 -8.86
N GLY A 12 18.26 1.23 -8.31
CA GLY A 12 19.54 0.83 -7.72
C GLY A 12 19.29 0.74 -6.22
N VAL A 13 19.10 -0.47 -5.71
CA VAL A 13 18.94 -0.74 -4.29
C VAL A 13 20.30 -0.55 -3.63
N ILE A 14 20.51 0.55 -2.92
CA ILE A 14 21.66 0.67 -2.01
C ILE A 14 21.31 -0.12 -0.75
N ALA A 15 21.63 -1.42 -0.77
CA ALA A 15 21.74 -2.22 0.44
C ALA A 15 22.89 -1.68 1.29
N VAL A 16 22.58 -0.89 2.31
CA VAL A 16 23.56 -0.46 3.32
C VAL A 16 23.83 -1.63 4.26
N ILE A 17 24.84 -2.44 3.95
CA ILE A 17 25.56 -3.22 4.96
C ILE A 17 26.77 -2.40 5.42
N VAL A 18 26.79 -2.06 6.71
CA VAL A 18 27.78 -1.22 7.36
C VAL A 18 29.16 -1.88 7.38
N ALA A 19 30.15 -1.25 6.73
CA ALA A 19 31.57 -1.31 7.12
C ALA A 19 32.24 0.02 6.77
N GLY A 20 32.82 0.68 7.78
CA GLY A 20 33.15 2.10 7.74
C GLY A 20 34.16 2.54 6.67
N ALA A 21 33.82 3.65 5.99
CA ALA A 21 34.76 4.64 5.48
C ALA A 21 34.01 5.94 5.20
N LEU A 22 34.29 6.98 5.99
CA LEU A 22 33.82 8.35 5.77
C LEU A 22 34.44 8.91 4.47
N ILE A 23 33.63 9.08 3.42
CA ILE A 23 34.00 9.90 2.27
C ILE A 23 33.04 11.08 2.22
N TRP A 24 33.53 12.23 2.69
CA TRP A 24 32.87 13.52 2.59
C TRP A 24 32.97 14.02 1.15
N TYR A 25 31.87 14.07 0.42
CA TYR A 25 31.75 14.90 -0.78
C TYR A 25 30.90 16.13 -0.43
N PHE A 26 31.57 17.29 -0.32
CA PHE A 26 30.92 18.59 -0.26
C PHE A 26 30.32 18.91 -1.64
N VAL A 27 29.00 18.89 -1.76
CA VAL A 27 28.28 19.56 -2.86
C VAL A 27 27.78 20.91 -2.33
N LEU A 28 28.24 21.98 -2.97
CA LEU A 28 27.84 23.36 -2.69
C LEU A 28 26.36 23.57 -3.05
N GLY A 29 25.51 23.64 -2.02
CA GLY A 29 24.77 24.86 -1.72
C GLY A 29 23.59 25.26 -2.61
N GLY A 30 22.62 24.37 -2.82
CA GLY A 30 21.21 24.77 -2.74
C GLY A 30 20.72 24.43 -1.33
N SER A 31 20.36 25.41 -0.50
CA SER A 31 19.82 25.09 0.83
C SER A 31 18.43 24.47 0.66
N TYR A 32 18.32 23.15 0.79
CA TYR A 32 17.01 22.51 0.96
C TYR A 32 16.33 23.14 2.18
N GLN A 33 15.17 23.76 1.98
CA GLN A 33 14.36 24.33 3.04
C GLN A 33 13.21 23.36 3.33
N LYS A 34 13.22 22.75 4.52
CA LYS A 34 12.10 21.95 5.00
C LYS A 34 10.89 22.85 5.19
N THR A 35 9.79 22.51 4.52
CA THR A 35 8.49 23.12 4.77
C THR A 35 7.78 22.36 5.88
N THR A 36 7.31 23.05 6.92
CA THR A 36 6.53 22.44 8.01
C THR A 36 5.22 21.88 7.47
N ALA A 37 4.81 20.71 7.95
CA ALA A 37 3.51 20.16 7.62
C ALA A 37 2.41 21.02 8.28
N GLN A 38 1.31 21.24 7.56
CA GLN A 38 0.17 21.97 8.11
C GLN A 38 -0.42 21.18 9.29
N SER A 39 -0.67 21.87 10.40
CA SER A 39 -1.43 21.31 11.52
C SER A 39 -2.88 21.04 11.12
N LEU A 40 -3.45 19.92 11.55
CA LEU A 40 -4.87 19.64 11.40
C LEU A 40 -5.61 19.83 12.72
N GLU A 41 -6.73 20.54 12.66
CA GLU A 41 -7.68 20.56 13.77
C GLU A 41 -8.38 19.20 13.89
N GLN A 42 -8.40 18.68 15.11
CA GLN A 42 -9.10 17.44 15.45
C GLN A 42 -10.61 17.73 15.51
N PRO A 43 -11.46 17.04 14.72
CA PRO A 43 -12.90 17.23 14.82
C PRO A 43 -13.39 16.83 16.21
N SER A 44 -14.38 17.57 16.73
CA SER A 44 -14.88 17.40 18.10
C SER A 44 -15.42 15.99 18.37
N TRP A 45 -16.02 15.35 17.36
CA TRP A 45 -16.56 14.00 17.47
C TRP A 45 -15.47 12.97 17.78
N ARG A 46 -14.24 13.18 17.29
CA ARG A 46 -13.14 12.25 17.48
C ARG A 46 -12.59 12.25 18.91
N GLN A 47 -12.66 13.38 19.60
CA GLN A 47 -12.07 13.53 20.93
C GLN A 47 -12.80 12.70 22.01
N ASN A 48 -14.03 12.24 21.73
CA ASN A 48 -14.90 11.59 22.72
C ASN A 48 -15.39 10.19 22.28
N VAL A 49 -14.80 9.58 21.26
CA VAL A 49 -15.24 8.25 20.81
C VAL A 49 -14.85 7.20 21.85
N THR A 50 -15.84 6.53 22.41
CA THR A 50 -15.65 5.34 23.25
C THR A 50 -16.06 4.12 22.45
N VAL A 51 -15.13 3.18 22.25
CA VAL A 51 -15.40 1.92 21.56
C VAL A 51 -15.62 0.83 22.60
N SER A 52 -16.84 0.30 22.67
CA SER A 52 -17.19 -0.85 23.52
C SER A 52 -17.58 -2.10 22.72
N ASN A 53 -17.86 -1.95 21.43
CA ASN A 53 -18.14 -3.06 20.53
C ASN A 53 -16.84 -3.84 20.21
N PRO A 54 -16.73 -5.12 20.60
CA PRO A 54 -15.52 -5.91 20.35
C PRO A 54 -15.28 -6.20 18.86
N ASN A 55 -16.29 -6.05 18.01
CA ASN A 55 -16.16 -6.25 16.57
C ASN A 55 -15.72 -4.98 15.83
N TYR A 56 -15.65 -3.83 16.52
CA TYR A 56 -15.29 -2.56 15.92
C TYR A 56 -13.82 -2.54 15.48
N LEU A 57 -13.59 -2.28 14.20
CA LEU A 57 -12.25 -2.21 13.64
C LEU A 57 -11.69 -0.79 13.79
N THR A 58 -10.53 -0.67 14.46
CA THR A 58 -9.81 0.60 14.59
C THR A 58 -8.76 0.73 13.50
N PHE A 59 -8.74 1.87 12.81
CA PHE A 59 -7.80 2.16 11.74
C PHE A 59 -7.11 3.50 11.97
N LYS A 60 -5.95 3.68 11.34
CA LYS A 60 -5.23 4.95 11.33
C LYS A 60 -5.89 5.94 10.36
N ASP A 61 -5.82 7.22 10.70
CA ASP A 61 -6.32 8.30 9.87
C ASP A 61 -5.37 9.52 9.88
N GLU A 62 -5.78 10.63 9.26
CA GLU A 62 -4.95 11.81 9.06
C GLU A 62 -4.49 12.50 10.35
N HIS A 63 -5.16 12.31 11.49
CA HIS A 63 -4.71 12.88 12.76
C HIS A 63 -3.92 11.92 13.64
N ASP A 64 -3.68 10.68 13.19
CA ASP A 64 -2.60 9.84 13.72
C ASP A 64 -1.21 10.25 13.17
N ILE A 65 -1.18 11.07 12.12
CA ILE A 65 0.06 11.58 11.52
C ILE A 65 0.65 12.70 12.39
N ILE A 66 1.89 12.52 12.82
CA ILE A 66 2.62 13.50 13.60
C ILE A 66 3.20 14.56 12.64
N ARG A 67 2.75 15.82 12.81
CA ARG A 67 3.02 16.95 11.90
C ARG A 67 4.36 17.69 12.14
N SER A 68 5.22 17.14 13.00
CA SER A 68 6.57 17.67 13.23
C SER A 68 7.55 16.53 13.44
N THR A 69 8.70 16.59 12.77
CA THR A 69 9.79 15.62 12.86
C THR A 69 10.96 16.12 13.73
N ASP A 70 10.83 17.28 14.38
CA ASP A 70 11.95 17.92 15.09
C ASP A 70 12.49 17.06 16.23
N SER A 71 11.62 16.26 16.85
CA SER A 71 11.97 15.29 17.90
C SER A 71 12.80 14.10 17.40
N LEU A 72 12.82 13.84 16.08
CA LEU A 72 13.50 12.68 15.50
C LEU A 72 15.01 12.89 15.31
N GLY A 73 15.46 14.15 15.27
CA GLY A 73 16.85 14.49 14.95
C GLY A 73 17.30 14.05 13.54
N GLY A 74 18.60 14.21 13.27
CA GLY A 74 19.26 13.68 12.07
C GLY A 74 18.63 14.11 10.73
N PRO A 75 18.74 13.27 9.69
CA PRO A 75 18.10 13.51 8.39
C PRO A 75 16.58 13.71 8.48
N SER A 76 15.88 12.95 9.31
CA SER A 76 14.41 13.03 9.44
C SER A 76 13.95 14.41 9.90
N ALA A 77 14.57 14.97 10.95
CA ALA A 77 14.25 16.32 11.42
C ALA A 77 14.61 17.41 10.40
N LYS A 78 15.66 17.19 9.60
CA LYS A 78 16.18 18.17 8.65
C LYS A 78 15.42 18.23 7.33
N TYR A 79 14.97 17.08 6.82
CA TYR A 79 14.48 16.97 5.44
C TYR A 79 13.00 16.61 5.33
N TYR A 80 12.36 16.13 6.39
CA TYR A 80 10.99 15.64 6.35
C TYR A 80 10.10 16.44 7.29
N SER A 81 8.81 16.50 7.01
CA SER A 81 7.88 17.41 7.69
C SER A 81 6.87 16.69 8.59
N LYS A 82 6.60 15.42 8.33
CA LYS A 82 5.64 14.60 9.07
C LYS A 82 6.03 13.14 9.09
N TYR A 83 5.48 12.38 10.03
CA TYR A 83 5.70 10.94 10.12
C TYR A 83 4.54 10.21 10.78
N ILE A 84 4.49 8.90 10.58
CA ILE A 84 3.65 7.97 11.32
C ILE A 84 4.48 6.74 11.67
N ASP A 85 4.26 6.18 12.85
CA ASP A 85 4.96 5.00 13.34
C ASP A 85 4.00 3.81 13.42
N TYR A 86 4.41 2.68 12.84
CA TYR A 86 3.85 1.37 13.20
C TYR A 86 4.57 0.89 14.46
N ILE A 87 3.84 0.68 15.55
CA ILE A 87 4.43 0.21 16.80
C ILE A 87 4.44 -1.33 16.79
N ALA A 88 5.65 -1.91 16.67
CA ALA A 88 5.82 -3.35 16.71
C ALA A 88 5.46 -3.93 18.09
N PRO A 89 5.17 -5.24 18.20
CA PRO A 89 4.82 -5.89 19.48
C PRO A 89 5.84 -5.67 20.61
N ASN A 90 7.12 -5.48 20.29
CA ASN A 90 8.16 -5.11 21.25
C ASN A 90 8.13 -3.64 21.72
N GLY A 91 7.15 -2.84 21.28
CA GLY A 91 6.94 -1.44 21.64
C GLY A 91 7.82 -0.43 20.88
N LYS A 92 8.64 -0.88 19.92
CA LYS A 92 9.51 0.00 19.13
C LYS A 92 8.86 0.38 17.79
N PRO A 93 9.19 1.57 17.24
CA PRO A 93 8.59 2.03 15.99
C PRO A 93 9.28 1.42 14.75
N ILE A 94 8.48 1.12 13.73
CA ILE A 94 8.86 1.07 12.33
C ILE A 94 8.30 2.34 11.70
N ARG A 95 9.16 3.17 11.11
CA ARG A 95 8.81 4.56 10.80
C ARG A 95 8.53 4.78 9.32
N ILE A 96 7.48 5.55 9.04
CA ILE A 96 7.25 6.18 7.73
C ILE A 96 7.41 7.68 7.91
N VAL A 97 8.38 8.29 7.23
CA VAL A 97 8.67 9.72 7.32
C VAL A 97 8.52 10.38 5.95
N ALA A 98 7.76 11.47 5.86
CA ALA A 98 7.31 12.04 4.60
C ALA A 98 7.60 13.53 4.48
N GLN A 99 7.93 13.95 3.26
CA GLN A 99 8.07 15.36 2.91
C GLN A 99 6.69 16.03 2.75
N ASN A 100 6.69 17.35 2.59
CA ASN A 100 5.48 18.17 2.68
C ASN A 100 4.50 17.99 1.50
N GLU A 101 4.93 17.55 0.33
CA GLU A 101 4.04 17.36 -0.83
C GLU A 101 3.41 15.97 -0.85
N VAL A 102 3.94 15.02 -0.07
CA VAL A 102 3.29 13.73 0.17
C VAL A 102 1.96 13.99 0.86
N THR A 103 0.86 13.49 0.32
CA THR A 103 -0.46 13.72 0.92
C THR A 103 -0.63 12.84 2.17
N ASP A 104 -1.61 13.17 3.01
CA ASP A 104 -1.92 12.33 4.18
C ASP A 104 -2.47 10.97 3.75
N GLU A 105 -3.27 10.92 2.68
CA GLU A 105 -3.75 9.66 2.09
C GLU A 105 -2.60 8.80 1.53
N GLN A 106 -1.55 9.40 0.97
CA GLN A 106 -0.36 8.65 0.57
C GLN A 106 0.37 8.06 1.79
N VAL A 107 0.56 8.83 2.87
CA VAL A 107 1.16 8.33 4.11
C VAL A 107 0.33 7.18 4.71
N LEU A 108 -0.99 7.31 4.74
CA LEU A 108 -1.90 6.29 5.28
C LEU A 108 -1.98 5.06 4.40
N TYR A 109 -1.96 5.21 3.08
CA TYR A 109 -1.89 4.09 2.14
C TYR A 109 -0.60 3.28 2.33
N THR A 110 0.53 3.97 2.48
CA THR A 110 1.81 3.35 2.80
C THR A 110 1.78 2.66 4.16
N TYR A 111 1.18 3.27 5.19
CA TYR A 111 0.99 2.63 6.49
C TYR A 111 0.12 1.38 6.39
N ALA A 112 -1.00 1.45 5.65
CA ALA A 112 -1.92 0.34 5.44
C ALA A 112 -1.22 -0.86 4.79
N LEU A 113 -0.43 -0.64 3.74
CA LEU A 113 0.34 -1.69 3.08
C LEU A 113 1.43 -2.29 4.00
N LEU A 114 2.14 -1.45 4.75
CA LEU A 114 3.10 -1.95 5.74
C LEU A 114 2.41 -2.82 6.81
N SER A 115 1.30 -2.35 7.36
CA SER A 115 0.53 -3.09 8.35
C SER A 115 0.04 -4.44 7.81
N PHE A 116 -0.43 -4.46 6.56
CA PHE A 116 -0.84 -5.68 5.88
C PHE A 116 0.29 -6.71 5.86
N TYR A 117 1.49 -6.34 5.36
CA TYR A 117 2.62 -7.28 5.33
C TYR A 117 3.00 -7.79 6.71
N LEU A 118 3.08 -6.90 7.71
CA LEU A 118 3.50 -7.25 9.06
C LEU A 118 2.50 -8.16 9.78
N GLU A 119 1.21 -7.95 9.57
CA GLU A 119 0.16 -8.81 10.12
C GLU A 119 0.26 -10.24 9.60
N GLN A 120 0.59 -10.43 8.32
CA GLN A 120 0.73 -11.77 7.75
C GLN A 120 2.04 -12.46 8.12
N LEU A 121 3.12 -11.69 8.27
CA LEU A 121 4.46 -12.22 8.56
C LEU A 121 4.70 -12.46 10.06
N GLY A 122 3.85 -11.90 10.92
CA GLY A 122 3.85 -12.12 12.36
C GLY A 122 4.82 -11.24 13.15
N SER A 123 4.69 -11.31 14.47
CA SER A 123 5.37 -10.41 15.42
C SER A 123 6.89 -10.44 15.32
N THR A 124 7.50 -11.61 15.09
CA THR A 124 8.97 -11.74 15.02
C THR A 124 9.57 -10.89 13.91
N VAL A 125 8.92 -10.81 12.74
CA VAL A 125 9.39 -9.99 11.61
C VAL A 125 9.25 -8.50 11.94
N ALA A 126 8.10 -8.09 12.49
CA ALA A 126 7.88 -6.71 12.92
C ALA A 126 8.89 -6.27 13.99
N ASP A 127 9.13 -7.11 14.99
CA ASP A 127 10.09 -6.84 16.07
C ASP A 127 11.51 -6.70 15.53
N GLN A 128 11.90 -7.55 14.57
CA GLN A 128 13.20 -7.48 13.90
C GLN A 128 13.37 -6.18 13.12
N MET A 129 12.36 -5.79 12.33
CA MET A 129 12.37 -4.51 11.61
C MET A 129 12.54 -3.33 12.55
N ALA A 130 11.78 -3.30 13.66
CA ALA A 130 11.86 -2.23 14.64
C ALA A 130 13.23 -2.21 15.36
N ASN A 131 13.82 -3.38 15.65
CA ASN A 131 15.17 -3.48 16.20
C ASN A 131 16.25 -3.00 15.22
N ASN A 132 16.02 -3.20 13.92
CA ASN A 132 16.89 -2.74 12.84
C ASN A 132 16.64 -1.26 12.47
N ASN A 133 15.78 -0.53 13.21
CA ASN A 133 15.39 0.86 12.95
C ASN A 133 14.84 1.09 11.53
N ALA A 134 14.06 0.13 11.02
CA ALA A 134 13.45 0.21 9.70
C ALA A 134 12.70 1.53 9.52
N THR A 135 13.10 2.27 8.48
CA THR A 135 12.53 3.57 8.13
C THR A 135 12.26 3.62 6.64
N LEU A 136 11.01 3.86 6.29
CA LEU A 136 10.58 4.22 4.94
C LEU A 136 10.60 5.74 4.83
N VAL A 137 11.39 6.25 3.90
CA VAL A 137 11.46 7.68 3.58
C VAL A 137 10.64 7.96 2.33
N VAL A 138 9.75 8.94 2.42
CA VAL A 138 8.84 9.32 1.33
C VAL A 138 9.20 10.74 0.87
N PRO A 139 10.18 10.88 -0.04
CA PRO A 139 10.54 12.17 -0.61
C PRO A 139 9.50 12.66 -1.63
N ASN A 140 9.45 13.97 -1.85
CA ASN A 140 8.64 14.59 -2.90
C ASN A 140 9.15 14.18 -4.29
N GLY A 141 8.28 14.29 -5.29
CA GLY A 141 8.64 14.07 -6.68
C GLY A 141 8.76 12.59 -7.05
N ALA A 142 9.44 12.33 -8.17
CA ALA A 142 9.71 10.99 -8.69
C ALA A 142 11.15 10.55 -8.37
N ASP A 143 11.44 9.26 -8.47
CA ASP A 143 12.82 8.78 -8.35
C ASP A 143 13.73 9.49 -9.36
N ARG A 144 14.96 9.80 -8.91
CA ARG A 144 16.02 10.46 -9.69
C ARG A 144 15.63 11.80 -10.32
N ASP A 145 14.60 12.49 -9.83
CA ASP A 145 14.25 13.84 -10.31
C ASP A 145 15.28 14.92 -9.92
N GLY A 146 16.27 14.56 -9.09
CA GLY A 146 17.38 15.40 -8.66
C GLY A 146 17.02 16.45 -7.61
N LYS A 147 15.78 16.48 -7.12
CA LYS A 147 15.30 17.49 -6.17
C LYS A 147 15.59 17.12 -4.72
N THR A 148 15.65 15.83 -4.41
CA THR A 148 15.87 15.34 -3.05
C THR A 148 17.37 15.11 -2.79
N PRO A 149 17.97 15.74 -1.76
CA PRO A 149 19.36 15.50 -1.41
C PRO A 149 19.61 14.04 -1.01
N THR A 150 20.75 13.45 -1.40
CA THR A 150 21.12 12.07 -1.02
C THR A 150 21.09 11.84 0.50
N ALA A 151 21.44 12.86 1.28
CA ALA A 151 21.39 12.80 2.75
C ALA A 151 19.97 12.67 3.32
N ALA A 152 18.93 12.98 2.54
CA ALA A 152 17.53 12.75 2.93
C ALA A 152 17.12 11.29 2.73
N LEU A 153 17.71 10.59 1.76
CA LEU A 153 17.34 9.23 1.35
C LEU A 153 17.92 8.14 2.28
N PHE A 154 18.02 8.41 3.58
CA PHE A 154 18.50 7.43 4.56
C PHE A 154 17.34 6.54 5.04
N GLY A 155 17.23 5.36 4.44
CA GLY A 155 16.15 4.39 4.65
C GLY A 155 15.74 3.74 3.33
N GLN A 156 14.65 2.98 3.33
CA GLN A 156 14.02 2.55 2.07
C GLN A 156 13.28 3.75 1.46
N ASN A 157 13.51 4.07 0.20
CA ASN A 157 12.84 5.19 -0.47
C ASN A 157 11.60 4.73 -1.25
N LEU A 158 10.50 5.48 -1.08
CA LEU A 158 9.31 5.37 -1.91
C LEU A 158 8.93 6.78 -2.34
N HIS A 159 9.10 7.15 -3.61
CA HIS A 159 8.90 8.53 -4.02
C HIS A 159 7.40 8.89 -4.10
N GLN A 160 7.05 10.13 -3.75
CA GLN A 160 5.67 10.63 -3.79
C GLN A 160 4.95 10.35 -5.11
N ALA A 161 5.64 10.55 -6.24
CA ALA A 161 5.10 10.34 -7.58
C ALA A 161 5.10 8.87 -8.03
N GLU A 162 5.41 7.93 -7.12
CA GLU A 162 5.33 6.48 -7.30
C GLU A 162 4.23 5.84 -6.43
N ILE A 163 3.44 6.65 -5.72
CA ILE A 163 2.35 6.18 -4.87
C ILE A 163 1.01 6.46 -5.55
N ALA A 164 0.41 5.44 -6.15
CA ALA A 164 -0.96 5.48 -6.64
C ALA A 164 -1.94 5.04 -5.53
N ASN A 165 -2.15 5.89 -4.51
CA ASN A 165 -3.12 5.57 -3.45
C ASN A 165 -4.53 5.40 -4.02
N VAL A 166 -5.34 4.57 -3.35
CA VAL A 166 -6.69 4.18 -3.80
C VAL A 166 -7.56 5.42 -4.05
N GLY A 167 -8.28 5.43 -5.17
CA GLY A 167 -9.17 6.53 -5.56
C GLY A 167 -8.50 7.75 -6.19
N SER A 168 -7.17 7.87 -6.11
CA SER A 168 -6.45 8.97 -6.78
C SER A 168 -6.64 8.90 -8.30
N ALA A 169 -6.50 10.05 -8.98
CA ALA A 169 -6.62 10.11 -10.43
C ALA A 169 -5.68 9.12 -11.15
N TRP A 170 -4.49 8.89 -10.61
CA TRP A 170 -3.57 7.90 -11.18
C TRP A 170 -4.06 6.47 -10.94
N TYR A 171 -4.50 6.13 -9.72
CA TYR A 171 -5.05 4.81 -9.42
C TYR A 171 -6.24 4.46 -10.33
N ILE A 172 -7.17 5.41 -10.52
CA ILE A 172 -8.38 5.24 -11.34
C ILE A 172 -8.04 5.04 -12.83
N ASN A 173 -7.12 5.85 -13.37
CA ASN A 173 -6.75 5.77 -14.79
C ASN A 173 -5.76 4.65 -15.09
N ASN A 174 -5.05 4.14 -14.08
CA ASN A 174 -4.05 3.08 -14.19
C ASN A 174 -3.01 3.36 -15.30
N ASP A 175 -2.48 4.59 -15.30
CA ASP A 175 -1.49 5.08 -16.28
C ASP A 175 -0.10 4.46 -16.02
N TYR A 176 0.47 3.76 -17.01
CA TYR A 176 1.78 3.10 -16.91
C TYR A 176 2.98 3.96 -17.33
N LYS A 177 2.80 5.28 -17.50
CA LYS A 177 3.92 6.21 -17.74
C LYS A 177 4.91 6.29 -16.58
N HIS A 178 4.47 5.96 -15.37
CA HIS A 178 5.28 5.94 -14.17
C HIS A 178 5.06 4.60 -13.44
N ARG A 179 6.00 4.26 -12.55
CA ARG A 179 5.96 3.03 -11.75
C ARG A 179 5.09 3.25 -10.50
N ASP A 180 4.04 2.45 -10.32
CA ASP A 180 3.37 2.31 -9.03
C ASP A 180 4.22 1.40 -8.15
N ALA A 181 5.04 1.99 -7.27
CA ALA A 181 6.11 1.29 -6.56
C ALA A 181 5.76 0.98 -5.11
N ALA A 182 4.55 1.31 -4.64
CA ALA A 182 4.22 1.23 -3.23
C ALA A 182 4.30 -0.21 -2.68
N PHE A 183 3.76 -1.20 -3.40
CA PHE A 183 3.87 -2.61 -3.01
C PHE A 183 5.33 -3.07 -2.98
N GLU A 184 6.07 -2.78 -4.06
CA GLU A 184 7.49 -3.12 -4.24
C GLU A 184 8.37 -2.54 -3.12
N GLU A 185 8.41 -1.22 -2.97
CA GLU A 185 9.35 -0.56 -2.06
C GLU A 185 9.02 -0.82 -0.59
N ILE A 186 7.74 -0.94 -0.23
CA ILE A 186 7.36 -1.31 1.13
C ILE A 186 7.77 -2.76 1.42
N PHE A 187 7.57 -3.67 0.45
CA PHE A 187 8.00 -5.05 0.63
C PHE A 187 9.53 -5.18 0.65
N HIS A 188 10.27 -4.41 -0.15
CA HIS A 188 11.74 -4.33 -0.05
C HIS A 188 12.19 -3.97 1.37
N MET A 189 11.55 -2.97 2.01
CA MET A 189 11.85 -2.65 3.41
C MET A 189 11.55 -3.82 4.36
N VAL A 190 10.39 -4.46 4.20
CA VAL A 190 10.00 -5.63 5.03
C VAL A 190 10.97 -6.79 4.85
N HIS A 191 11.41 -7.00 3.61
CA HIS A 191 12.35 -8.03 3.26
C HIS A 191 13.73 -7.77 3.87
N ASP A 192 14.30 -6.59 3.65
CA ASP A 192 15.68 -6.29 4.06
C ASP A 192 15.84 -6.12 5.58
N TYR A 193 14.86 -5.53 6.26
CA TYR A 193 14.93 -5.24 7.69
C TYR A 193 14.29 -6.34 8.56
N GLY A 194 13.45 -7.20 7.98
CA GLY A 194 12.64 -8.17 8.70
C GLY A 194 12.91 -9.62 8.30
N ILE A 195 12.54 -10.00 7.07
CA ILE A 195 12.63 -11.40 6.59
C ILE A 195 14.09 -11.83 6.43
N GLY A 196 14.88 -11.00 5.76
CA GLY A 196 16.27 -11.24 5.36
C GLY A 196 16.40 -11.93 4.01
N THR A 197 17.63 -11.98 3.49
CA THR A 197 18.00 -12.71 2.27
C THR A 197 18.87 -13.92 2.61
N THR A 198 19.23 -14.74 1.63
CA THR A 198 20.24 -15.79 1.87
C THR A 198 21.64 -15.25 2.17
N GLN A 199 21.96 -14.04 1.70
CA GLN A 199 23.24 -13.36 1.96
C GLN A 199 23.24 -12.56 3.26
N ASN A 200 22.07 -12.10 3.70
CA ASN A 200 21.86 -11.36 4.94
C ASN A 200 20.62 -11.92 5.69
N PRO A 201 20.74 -13.08 6.35
CA PRO A 201 19.61 -13.70 7.04
C PRO A 201 19.11 -12.86 8.22
N GLN A 202 17.78 -12.80 8.40
CA GLN A 202 17.13 -12.09 9.51
C GLN A 202 16.08 -13.00 10.18
N ALA A 203 14.92 -12.48 10.58
CA ALA A 203 13.96 -13.17 11.43
C ALA A 203 13.21 -14.33 10.77
N ASN A 204 13.12 -14.39 9.43
CA ASN A 204 12.37 -15.44 8.73
C ASN A 204 13.23 -16.13 7.65
N SER A 205 14.29 -16.81 8.08
CA SER A 205 15.22 -17.50 7.19
C SER A 205 14.57 -18.59 6.33
N ASP A 206 13.46 -19.17 6.77
CA ASP A 206 12.78 -20.22 6.02
C ASP A 206 12.00 -19.65 4.84
N LEU A 207 11.32 -18.50 5.02
CA LEU A 207 10.72 -17.78 3.91
C LEU A 207 11.79 -17.25 2.94
N ALA A 208 12.87 -16.67 3.46
CA ALA A 208 14.00 -16.20 2.64
C ALA A 208 14.56 -17.31 1.73
N LYS A 209 14.77 -18.53 2.27
CA LYS A 209 15.23 -19.69 1.48
C LYS A 209 14.23 -20.10 0.40
N LYS A 210 12.92 -20.09 0.70
CA LYS A 210 11.87 -20.42 -0.27
C LYS A 210 11.85 -19.41 -1.42
N ILE A 211 11.94 -18.11 -1.10
CA ILE A 211 12.05 -17.04 -2.10
C ILE A 211 13.29 -17.25 -2.97
N ALA A 212 14.46 -17.48 -2.35
CA ALA A 212 15.70 -17.71 -3.07
C ALA A 212 15.70 -18.96 -3.96
N GLU A 213 15.02 -20.03 -3.54
CA GLU A 213 14.84 -21.22 -4.36
C GLU A 213 13.96 -20.94 -5.58
N ALA A 214 12.82 -20.28 -5.38
CA ALA A 214 11.92 -19.88 -6.47
C ALA A 214 12.63 -18.96 -7.46
N GLN A 215 13.33 -17.93 -6.97
CA GLN A 215 14.13 -17.00 -7.77
C GLN A 215 15.16 -17.73 -8.64
N ARG A 216 15.95 -18.65 -8.05
CA ARG A 216 16.97 -19.42 -8.77
C ARG A 216 16.41 -20.38 -9.82
N ASN A 217 15.16 -20.79 -9.67
CA ASN A 217 14.47 -21.64 -10.64
C ASN A 217 13.78 -20.81 -11.73
N ALA A 218 13.43 -19.57 -11.42
CA ALA A 218 12.84 -18.62 -12.36
C ALA A 218 13.85 -18.07 -13.38
N LEU A 219 15.17 -18.18 -13.12
CA LEU A 219 16.23 -17.82 -14.06
C LEU A 219 16.90 -19.04 -14.72
N PRO A 220 17.39 -18.92 -15.97
CA PRO A 220 18.27 -19.90 -16.57
C PRO A 220 19.52 -20.15 -15.72
N LYS A 221 19.99 -21.40 -15.66
CA LYS A 221 21.21 -21.76 -14.91
C LYS A 221 22.48 -21.13 -15.50
N GLU A 222 22.50 -20.92 -16.82
CA GLU A 222 23.60 -20.25 -17.51
C GLU A 222 23.37 -18.73 -17.53
N GLU A 223 24.25 -17.96 -16.88
CA GLU A 223 24.16 -16.49 -16.83
C GLU A 223 24.14 -15.85 -18.23
N SER A 224 24.75 -16.49 -19.23
CA SER A 224 24.72 -16.04 -20.63
C SER A 224 23.31 -16.01 -21.27
N GLN A 225 22.34 -16.68 -20.65
CA GLN A 225 20.94 -16.72 -21.05
C GLN A 225 20.05 -15.74 -20.28
N TRP A 226 20.58 -15.08 -19.25
CA TRP A 226 19.81 -14.11 -18.47
C TRP A 226 19.30 -12.97 -19.36
N GLY A 227 18.02 -12.63 -19.19
CA GLY A 227 17.29 -11.69 -20.03
C GLY A 227 16.82 -12.21 -21.39
N LYS A 228 17.20 -13.43 -21.81
CA LYS A 228 16.72 -14.05 -23.06
C LYS A 228 15.58 -15.05 -22.83
N SER A 229 15.61 -15.73 -21.71
CA SER A 229 14.62 -16.70 -21.27
C SER A 229 14.55 -16.73 -19.74
N GLY A 230 13.58 -17.46 -19.20
CA GLY A 230 13.24 -17.46 -17.78
C GLY A 230 11.85 -16.89 -17.55
N LEU A 231 11.50 -16.67 -16.28
CA LEU A 231 10.21 -16.15 -15.86
C LEU A 231 10.26 -14.65 -15.56
N TRP A 232 11.44 -14.09 -15.28
CA TRP A 232 11.60 -12.69 -14.92
C TRP A 232 12.92 -12.09 -15.43
N GLY A 233 13.02 -10.76 -15.40
CA GLY A 233 14.15 -9.99 -15.94
C GLY A 233 14.31 -10.12 -17.47
N LEU A 234 13.24 -10.46 -18.19
CA LEU A 234 13.25 -10.59 -19.65
C LEU A 234 13.60 -9.24 -20.31
N GLY A 235 14.55 -9.27 -21.26
CA GLY A 235 15.09 -8.06 -21.87
C GLY A 235 16.11 -7.29 -21.02
N SER A 236 16.36 -7.71 -19.77
CA SER A 236 17.11 -6.95 -18.77
C SER A 236 18.33 -7.72 -18.22
N GLY A 237 19.06 -8.42 -19.10
CA GLY A 237 20.15 -9.31 -18.70
C GLY A 237 21.32 -8.62 -17.97
N ASP A 238 21.65 -7.37 -18.32
CA ASP A 238 22.71 -6.64 -17.62
C ASP A 238 22.28 -6.17 -16.23
N TRP A 239 21.00 -5.79 -16.07
CA TRP A 239 20.40 -5.47 -14.76
C TRP A 239 20.38 -6.69 -13.84
N LEU A 240 20.00 -7.87 -14.35
CA LEU A 240 20.08 -9.11 -13.55
C LEU A 240 21.50 -9.39 -13.03
N LYS A 241 22.55 -9.07 -13.81
CA LYS A 241 23.95 -9.22 -13.36
C LYS A 241 24.35 -8.19 -12.31
N GLU A 242 23.80 -6.99 -12.38
CA GLU A 242 23.96 -5.95 -11.36
C GLU A 242 23.33 -6.42 -10.04
N LEU A 243 22.05 -6.79 -10.08
CA LEU A 243 21.32 -7.32 -8.92
C LEU A 243 22.00 -8.53 -8.29
N SER A 244 22.58 -9.42 -9.11
CA SER A 244 23.32 -10.60 -8.64
C SER A 244 24.53 -10.21 -7.78
N LYS A 245 25.26 -9.17 -8.20
CA LYS A 245 26.43 -8.66 -7.46
C LYS A 245 26.02 -7.94 -6.18
N GLU A 246 24.87 -7.27 -6.20
CA GLU A 246 24.31 -6.55 -5.06
C GLU A 246 23.60 -7.47 -4.05
N GLY A 247 23.25 -8.69 -4.48
CA GLY A 247 22.49 -9.62 -3.65
C GLY A 247 20.99 -9.29 -3.58
N SER A 248 20.47 -8.62 -4.61
CA SER A 248 19.09 -8.08 -4.66
C SER A 248 18.14 -8.90 -5.56
N LEU A 249 18.61 -10.01 -6.15
CA LEU A 249 17.79 -10.84 -7.05
C LEU A 249 16.54 -11.42 -6.36
N GLU A 250 16.65 -11.80 -5.08
CA GLU A 250 15.56 -12.42 -4.31
C GLU A 250 14.39 -11.44 -4.15
N GLN A 251 14.72 -10.19 -3.81
CA GLN A 251 13.81 -9.07 -3.61
C GLN A 251 13.07 -8.73 -4.90
N GLU A 252 13.82 -8.45 -5.96
CA GLU A 252 13.28 -8.01 -7.25
C GLU A 252 12.41 -9.09 -7.90
N TYR A 253 12.76 -10.36 -7.72
CA TYR A 253 11.92 -11.47 -8.17
C TYR A 253 10.59 -11.51 -7.42
N ILE A 254 10.60 -11.54 -6.08
CA ILE A 254 9.34 -11.74 -5.33
C ILE A 254 8.39 -10.55 -5.46
N VAL A 255 8.88 -9.31 -5.58
CA VAL A 255 8.04 -8.14 -5.87
C VAL A 255 7.41 -8.21 -7.26
N SER A 256 8.12 -8.74 -8.27
CA SER A 256 7.55 -9.03 -9.60
C SER A 256 6.30 -9.94 -9.49
N VAL A 257 6.38 -10.95 -8.61
CA VAL A 257 5.27 -11.88 -8.36
C VAL A 257 4.12 -11.17 -7.63
N ILE A 258 4.43 -10.36 -6.60
CA ILE A 258 3.45 -9.61 -5.78
C ILE A 258 2.63 -8.65 -6.63
N ASP A 259 3.27 -7.83 -7.47
CA ASP A 259 2.59 -6.85 -8.27
C ASP A 259 1.54 -7.48 -9.20
N SER A 260 1.95 -8.53 -9.92
CA SER A 260 1.04 -9.26 -10.81
C SER A 260 -0.02 -10.03 -10.03
N TYR A 261 0.28 -10.52 -8.83
CA TYR A 261 -0.69 -11.24 -8.01
C TYR A 261 -1.83 -10.34 -7.50
N TYR A 262 -1.55 -9.06 -7.22
CA TYR A 262 -2.55 -8.06 -6.83
C TYR A 262 -3.04 -7.18 -7.99
N GLY A 263 -2.80 -7.61 -9.24
CA GLY A 263 -3.42 -7.04 -10.43
C GLY A 263 -2.87 -5.68 -10.86
N LEU A 264 -1.71 -5.27 -10.35
CA LEU A 264 -1.08 -3.98 -10.73
C LEU A 264 -0.76 -3.93 -12.23
N TRP A 265 -0.48 -5.10 -12.83
CA TRP A 265 -0.10 -5.24 -14.24
C TRP A 265 -1.23 -5.75 -15.14
N GLU A 266 -2.38 -6.12 -14.58
CA GLU A 266 -3.46 -6.75 -15.35
C GLU A 266 -4.03 -5.81 -16.43
N PRO A 267 -4.23 -4.49 -16.17
CA PRO A 267 -4.66 -3.56 -17.21
C PRO A 267 -3.59 -3.20 -18.25
N TYR A 268 -2.35 -3.67 -18.13
CA TYR A 268 -1.27 -3.31 -19.03
C TYR A 268 -1.48 -3.93 -20.42
N THR A 269 -1.53 -3.08 -21.45
CA THR A 269 -1.83 -3.49 -22.83
C THR A 269 -0.66 -3.33 -23.80
N GLU A 270 0.38 -2.57 -23.45
CA GLU A 270 1.51 -2.31 -24.36
C GLU A 270 2.51 -3.47 -24.46
N GLY A 271 2.42 -4.46 -23.57
CA GLY A 271 3.29 -5.63 -23.55
C GLY A 271 2.61 -6.90 -23.05
N GLN A 272 3.36 -7.99 -23.14
CA GLN A 272 3.00 -9.28 -22.57
C GLN A 272 3.68 -9.41 -21.21
N GLY A 273 2.98 -9.88 -20.18
CA GLY A 273 3.56 -10.03 -18.85
C GLY A 273 3.61 -8.72 -18.03
N GLY A 274 3.93 -8.86 -16.75
CA GLY A 274 4.08 -7.76 -15.79
C GLY A 274 5.44 -7.07 -15.90
N MET A 275 5.62 -5.98 -15.15
CA MET A 275 6.83 -5.14 -15.18
C MET A 275 7.26 -4.75 -16.59
N TRP A 276 6.35 -4.15 -17.36
CA TRP A 276 6.55 -3.83 -18.79
C TRP A 276 6.97 -5.03 -19.67
N GLY A 277 6.68 -6.25 -19.20
CA GLY A 277 7.04 -7.51 -19.84
C GLY A 277 8.38 -8.10 -19.40
N MET A 278 9.00 -7.55 -18.36
CA MET A 278 10.16 -8.18 -17.71
C MET A 278 9.75 -9.44 -16.94
N TYR A 279 8.51 -9.53 -16.45
CA TYR A 279 7.97 -10.71 -15.75
C TYR A 279 6.87 -11.38 -16.58
N VAL A 280 6.84 -12.72 -16.65
CA VAL A 280 5.99 -13.46 -17.61
C VAL A 280 4.47 -13.36 -17.37
N ALA A 281 4.03 -12.97 -16.18
CA ALA A 281 2.63 -12.96 -15.77
C ALA A 281 2.11 -11.54 -15.45
N LYS A 282 0.86 -11.23 -15.82
CA LYS A 282 0.20 -9.94 -15.54
C LYS A 282 -0.79 -9.93 -14.39
N ASN A 283 -1.41 -11.08 -14.13
CA ASN A 283 -2.48 -11.22 -13.16
C ASN A 283 -2.27 -12.50 -12.34
N ARG A 284 -3.06 -12.64 -11.27
CA ARG A 284 -3.01 -13.77 -10.35
C ARG A 284 -3.12 -15.14 -11.04
N ALA A 285 -4.02 -15.26 -12.03
CA ALA A 285 -4.21 -16.51 -12.76
C ALA A 285 -2.96 -16.89 -13.57
N GLU A 286 -2.36 -15.91 -14.26
CA GLU A 286 -1.11 -16.11 -14.99
C GLU A 286 0.06 -16.39 -14.05
N VAL A 287 0.12 -15.78 -12.86
CA VAL A 287 1.16 -16.11 -11.86
C VAL A 287 1.07 -17.58 -11.49
N LYS A 288 -0.13 -18.10 -11.19
CA LYS A 288 -0.35 -19.51 -10.86
C LYS A 288 0.03 -20.46 -12.00
N GLU A 289 -0.27 -20.08 -13.25
CA GLU A 289 -0.01 -20.90 -14.43
C GLU A 289 1.47 -20.90 -14.83
N LYS A 290 2.07 -19.71 -14.95
CA LYS A 290 3.38 -19.48 -15.55
C LYS A 290 4.52 -19.53 -14.54
N ASP A 291 4.25 -19.20 -13.28
CA ASP A 291 5.20 -19.28 -12.17
C ASP A 291 4.58 -19.95 -10.93
N PRO A 292 4.28 -21.26 -11.01
CA PRO A 292 3.64 -21.99 -9.92
C PRO A 292 4.47 -22.02 -8.63
N GLN A 293 5.81 -21.89 -8.74
CA GLN A 293 6.67 -21.84 -7.56
C GLN A 293 6.60 -20.47 -6.89
N GLY A 294 6.68 -19.37 -7.66
CA GLY A 294 6.45 -18.01 -7.16
C GLY A 294 5.07 -17.87 -6.53
N TYR A 295 4.03 -18.39 -7.18
CA TYR A 295 2.67 -18.45 -6.63
C TYR A 295 2.63 -19.19 -5.29
N SER A 296 3.25 -20.38 -5.21
CA SER A 296 3.26 -21.19 -3.99
C SER A 296 4.03 -20.52 -2.85
N VAL A 297 5.10 -19.79 -3.14
CA VAL A 297 5.84 -19.03 -2.12
C VAL A 297 4.99 -17.87 -1.63
N LEU A 298 4.45 -17.05 -2.54
CA LEU A 298 3.64 -15.89 -2.21
C LEU A 298 2.43 -16.27 -1.35
N THR A 299 1.65 -17.25 -1.80
CA THR A 299 0.44 -17.71 -1.08
C THR A 299 0.73 -18.44 0.23
N SER A 300 2.00 -18.72 0.55
CA SER A 300 2.37 -19.25 1.85
C SER A 300 2.43 -18.19 2.95
N PHE A 301 2.45 -16.90 2.59
CA PHE A 301 2.51 -15.80 3.55
C PHE A 301 1.62 -14.59 3.21
N LEU A 302 1.04 -14.50 2.01
CA LEU A 302 0.07 -13.45 1.67
C LEU A 302 -1.29 -14.05 1.31
N PRO A 303 -2.40 -13.50 1.85
CA PRO A 303 -3.75 -13.91 1.51
C PRO A 303 -4.18 -13.40 0.13
N GLU A 304 -5.25 -13.99 -0.40
CA GLU A 304 -5.87 -13.53 -1.64
C GLU A 304 -6.45 -12.12 -1.54
N ALA A 305 -6.95 -11.75 -0.35
CA ALA A 305 -7.58 -10.48 -0.06
C ALA A 305 -6.63 -9.51 0.67
N LEU A 306 -6.66 -8.25 0.28
CA LEU A 306 -6.07 -7.13 0.99
C LEU A 306 -7.03 -6.70 2.10
N THR A 307 -6.64 -7.00 3.33
CA THR A 307 -7.41 -6.75 4.56
C THR A 307 -7.22 -5.39 5.25
N PRO A 308 -6.20 -4.54 4.97
CA PRO A 308 -6.14 -3.24 5.65
C PRO A 308 -7.25 -2.33 5.10
N LEU A 309 -7.70 -1.36 5.91
CA LEU A 309 -8.66 -0.35 5.42
C LEU A 309 -7.97 0.54 4.39
N MET A 310 -8.39 0.42 3.13
CA MET A 310 -7.98 1.34 2.08
C MET A 310 -8.90 2.55 2.04
N ARG A 311 -8.30 3.73 1.99
CA ARG A 311 -9.02 5.00 1.96
C ARG A 311 -9.06 5.51 0.52
N VAL A 312 -10.27 5.70 0.01
CA VAL A 312 -10.51 6.31 -1.31
C VAL A 312 -10.19 7.80 -1.19
N ASP A 313 -9.29 8.27 -2.04
CA ASP A 313 -8.85 9.68 -2.08
C ASP A 313 -10.04 10.66 -2.07
N PRO A 314 -10.01 11.74 -1.28
CA PRO A 314 -11.12 12.68 -1.15
C PRO A 314 -11.41 13.47 -2.43
N SER A 315 -10.51 13.42 -3.42
CA SER A 315 -10.74 13.99 -4.75
C SER A 315 -11.53 13.09 -5.69
N PHE A 316 -11.75 11.81 -5.33
CA PHE A 316 -12.54 10.89 -6.13
C PHE A 316 -13.99 11.37 -6.29
N GLU A 317 -14.53 11.23 -7.51
CA GLU A 317 -15.91 11.58 -7.83
C GLU A 317 -16.60 10.37 -8.48
N GLY A 318 -17.85 10.13 -8.08
CA GLY A 318 -18.66 9.02 -8.59
C GLY A 318 -18.70 7.82 -7.65
N THR A 319 -18.75 6.61 -8.21
CA THR A 319 -18.90 5.36 -7.47
C THR A 319 -17.62 4.53 -7.58
N PHE A 320 -16.95 4.30 -6.45
CA PHE A 320 -15.77 3.45 -6.39
C PHE A 320 -16.22 1.99 -6.36
N SER A 321 -15.69 1.17 -7.26
CA SER A 321 -16.07 -0.24 -7.38
C SER A 321 -14.93 -1.15 -6.93
N MET A 322 -15.24 -2.13 -6.08
CA MET A 322 -14.39 -3.28 -5.81
C MET A 322 -14.76 -4.45 -6.71
N LYS A 323 -15.85 -4.40 -7.48
CA LYS A 323 -16.17 -5.43 -8.45
C LYS A 323 -15.31 -5.29 -9.71
N LEU A 324 -14.69 -6.39 -10.14
CA LEU A 324 -13.92 -6.45 -11.38
C LEU A 324 -14.78 -6.05 -12.59
N ASP A 325 -14.34 -5.02 -13.29
CA ASP A 325 -14.93 -4.52 -14.54
C ASP A 325 -13.80 -4.09 -15.48
N GLN A 326 -13.70 -4.76 -16.63
CA GLN A 326 -12.66 -4.48 -17.63
C GLN A 326 -12.76 -3.06 -18.23
N ALA A 327 -13.93 -2.40 -18.14
CA ALA A 327 -14.08 -1.00 -18.54
C ALA A 327 -13.49 -0.02 -17.50
N LEU A 328 -13.26 -0.49 -16.27
CA LEU A 328 -12.70 0.26 -15.16
C LEU A 328 -11.35 -0.37 -14.76
N PRO A 329 -10.23 0.00 -15.38
CA PRO A 329 -8.96 -0.71 -15.24
C PRO A 329 -8.47 -0.79 -13.78
N TYR A 330 -8.79 0.19 -12.94
CA TYR A 330 -8.44 0.16 -11.52
C TYR A 330 -9.08 -1.01 -10.75
N THR A 331 -10.17 -1.59 -11.25
CA THR A 331 -10.86 -2.72 -10.61
C THR A 331 -10.06 -4.01 -10.66
N ALA A 332 -9.06 -4.09 -11.54
CA ALA A 332 -8.07 -5.17 -11.48
C ALA A 332 -7.31 -5.22 -10.15
N LYS A 333 -7.14 -4.07 -9.49
CA LYS A 333 -6.52 -3.94 -8.17
C LYS A 333 -7.58 -3.94 -7.05
N SER A 334 -8.65 -3.13 -7.20
CA SER A 334 -9.64 -2.99 -6.11
C SER A 334 -10.46 -4.26 -5.87
N GLN A 335 -10.51 -5.20 -6.80
CA GLN A 335 -11.15 -6.51 -6.60
C GLN A 335 -10.59 -7.32 -5.45
N TYR A 336 -9.35 -7.04 -5.03
CA TYR A 336 -8.73 -7.75 -3.94
C TYR A 336 -8.94 -7.05 -2.59
N LEU A 337 -9.52 -5.86 -2.55
CA LEU A 337 -9.81 -5.17 -1.29
C LEU A 337 -10.97 -5.84 -0.57
N THR A 338 -10.96 -5.79 0.76
CA THR A 338 -12.13 -6.19 1.58
C THR A 338 -12.61 -5.07 2.49
N ASN A 339 -11.73 -4.12 2.82
CA ASN A 339 -12.04 -3.01 3.71
C ASN A 339 -11.78 -1.68 2.99
N VAL A 340 -12.84 -0.88 2.78
CA VAL A 340 -12.73 0.40 2.05
C VAL A 340 -13.51 1.51 2.76
N SER A 341 -12.89 2.68 2.90
CA SER A 341 -13.55 3.91 3.35
C SER A 341 -13.57 4.94 2.24
N LEU A 342 -14.73 5.51 1.96
CA LEU A 342 -14.81 6.81 1.31
C LEU A 342 -14.25 7.88 2.26
N THR A 343 -13.65 8.94 1.71
CA THR A 343 -13.14 10.08 2.50
C THR A 343 -13.65 11.41 1.95
N GLY A 344 -13.41 12.50 2.68
CA GLY A 344 -13.89 13.83 2.32
C GLY A 344 -15.37 14.07 2.66
N THR A 345 -15.95 15.09 2.02
CA THR A 345 -17.31 15.57 2.32
C THR A 345 -18.25 15.51 1.13
N ARG A 346 -17.81 14.94 0.01
CA ARG A 346 -18.56 14.89 -1.24
C ARG A 346 -19.50 13.70 -1.25
N ASP A 347 -20.63 13.86 -1.94
CA ASP A 347 -21.51 12.75 -2.25
C ASP A 347 -20.75 11.75 -3.15
N SER A 348 -20.80 10.46 -2.83
CA SER A 348 -19.97 9.43 -3.45
C SER A 348 -20.58 8.04 -3.30
N GLY A 349 -20.31 7.15 -4.24
CA GLY A 349 -20.76 5.76 -4.18
C GLY A 349 -19.64 4.78 -3.83
N LEU A 350 -20.00 3.64 -3.28
CA LEU A 350 -19.10 2.51 -3.02
C LEU A 350 -19.82 1.21 -3.33
N VAL A 351 -19.19 0.33 -4.10
CA VAL A 351 -19.70 -1.01 -4.43
C VAL A 351 -18.67 -2.03 -3.98
N GLY A 352 -19.07 -2.94 -3.08
CA GLY A 352 -18.27 -4.05 -2.62
C GLY A 352 -18.05 -5.12 -3.71
N ASN A 353 -17.31 -6.17 -3.35
CA ASN A 353 -17.04 -7.31 -4.23
C ASN A 353 -17.88 -8.53 -3.85
N ALA A 354 -17.36 -9.73 -4.06
CA ALA A 354 -18.05 -10.98 -3.72
C ALA A 354 -17.56 -11.60 -2.40
N SER A 355 -16.65 -10.90 -1.69
CA SER A 355 -16.15 -11.30 -0.37
C SER A 355 -16.90 -10.53 0.71
N ASP A 356 -16.86 -11.01 1.95
CA ASP A 356 -17.34 -10.25 3.09
C ASP A 356 -16.56 -8.93 3.21
N ASN A 357 -17.24 -7.78 3.11
CA ASN A 357 -16.62 -6.47 3.13
C ASN A 357 -16.90 -5.66 4.41
N VAL A 358 -15.94 -4.83 4.81
CA VAL A 358 -16.18 -3.72 5.76
C VAL A 358 -16.09 -2.40 5.02
N LEU A 359 -17.23 -1.76 4.84
CA LEU A 359 -17.39 -0.54 4.06
C LEU A 359 -17.66 0.64 4.99
N MET A 360 -17.05 1.78 4.70
CA MET A 360 -17.26 3.02 5.45
C MET A 360 -17.57 4.18 4.51
N GLY A 361 -18.59 4.97 4.88
CA GLY A 361 -18.91 6.22 4.21
C GLY A 361 -17.97 7.36 4.59
N ASN A 362 -18.21 8.51 3.96
CA ASN A 362 -17.61 9.81 4.25
C ASN A 362 -18.67 10.77 4.81
N ALA A 363 -18.33 12.06 4.98
CA ALA A 363 -19.26 13.02 5.59
C ALA A 363 -20.40 13.51 4.66
N GLY A 364 -20.42 13.09 3.40
CA GLY A 364 -21.44 13.44 2.41
C GLY A 364 -22.63 12.48 2.39
N LYS A 365 -23.36 12.45 1.28
CA LYS A 365 -24.36 11.42 1.00
C LYS A 365 -23.73 10.27 0.24
N ASN A 366 -23.83 9.05 0.76
CA ASN A 366 -23.22 7.90 0.13
C ASN A 366 -24.23 6.85 -0.29
N ALA A 367 -24.09 6.36 -1.52
CA ALA A 367 -24.77 5.16 -1.98
C ALA A 367 -23.80 3.98 -1.83
N ILE A 368 -24.08 3.07 -0.91
CA ILE A 368 -23.21 1.92 -0.63
C ILE A 368 -23.97 0.65 -0.98
N ASP A 369 -23.39 -0.13 -1.89
CA ASP A 369 -23.84 -1.47 -2.23
C ASP A 369 -22.80 -2.46 -1.68
N GLY A 370 -23.18 -3.35 -0.76
CA GLY A 370 -22.25 -4.34 -0.20
C GLY A 370 -21.79 -5.39 -1.23
N GLY A 371 -22.62 -5.67 -2.24
CA GLY A 371 -22.32 -6.68 -3.24
C GLY A 371 -22.80 -8.08 -2.83
N GLU A 372 -21.94 -9.09 -3.00
CA GLU A 372 -22.21 -10.45 -2.52
C GLU A 372 -21.34 -10.73 -1.30
N GLY A 373 -21.80 -11.60 -0.40
CA GLY A 373 -21.08 -11.91 0.83
C GLY A 373 -21.91 -11.55 2.05
N THR A 374 -21.26 -11.43 3.20
CA THR A 374 -21.83 -10.86 4.42
C THR A 374 -21.14 -9.54 4.73
N ASP A 375 -21.80 -8.44 4.41
CA ASP A 375 -21.22 -7.11 4.40
C ASP A 375 -21.57 -6.31 5.65
N VAL A 376 -20.58 -5.55 6.09
CA VAL A 376 -20.65 -4.67 7.25
C VAL A 376 -20.44 -3.24 6.80
N VAL A 377 -21.37 -2.35 7.14
CA VAL A 377 -21.14 -0.91 7.12
C VAL A 377 -20.73 -0.45 8.51
N GLN A 378 -19.49 0.01 8.64
CA GLN A 378 -18.95 0.50 9.91
C GLN A 378 -19.11 2.03 10.03
N LEU A 379 -19.60 2.47 11.18
CA LEU A 379 -19.95 3.86 11.50
C LEU A 379 -19.11 4.38 12.66
N ARG A 380 -18.68 5.63 12.60
CA ARG A 380 -17.70 6.22 13.54
C ARG A 380 -18.27 6.59 14.91
N GLY A 381 -19.55 6.36 15.14
CA GLY A 381 -20.29 6.74 16.34
C GLY A 381 -21.03 5.61 17.04
N ALA A 382 -21.69 5.93 18.14
CA ALA A 382 -22.55 5.00 18.88
C ALA A 382 -23.93 4.93 18.22
N SER A 383 -24.60 3.78 18.33
CA SER A 383 -25.90 3.53 17.69
C SER A 383 -26.99 4.55 18.04
N SER A 384 -26.91 5.21 19.21
CA SER A 384 -27.85 6.26 19.63
C SER A 384 -27.72 7.58 18.86
N GLU A 385 -26.63 7.76 18.11
CA GLU A 385 -26.35 8.99 17.35
C GLU A 385 -26.86 8.89 15.90
N TYR A 386 -27.51 7.79 15.53
CA TYR A 386 -27.97 7.54 14.17
C TYR A 386 -29.46 7.22 14.13
N THR A 387 -30.10 7.65 13.05
CA THR A 387 -31.43 7.18 12.65
C THR A 387 -31.26 6.14 11.55
N VAL A 388 -31.96 5.01 11.65
CA VAL A 388 -31.93 3.92 10.67
C VAL A 388 -33.35 3.64 10.19
N GLU A 389 -33.58 3.75 8.89
CA GLU A 389 -34.89 3.58 8.25
C GLU A 389 -34.77 2.65 7.03
N SER A 390 -35.54 1.56 7.02
CA SER A 390 -35.56 0.61 5.90
C SER A 390 -36.84 0.75 5.08
N THR A 391 -36.70 0.86 3.75
CA THR A 391 -37.81 0.91 2.78
C THR A 391 -37.49 -0.01 1.61
N GLY A 392 -38.27 -1.08 1.45
CA GLY A 392 -37.97 -2.14 0.48
C GLY A 392 -36.58 -2.74 0.74
N ASN A 393 -35.75 -2.78 -0.30
CA ASN A 393 -34.38 -3.31 -0.25
C ASN A 393 -33.32 -2.27 0.13
N THR A 394 -33.73 -1.07 0.53
CA THR A 394 -32.83 0.03 0.85
C THR A 394 -32.93 0.38 2.32
N THR A 395 -31.79 0.57 2.97
CA THR A 395 -31.70 1.10 4.34
C THR A 395 -30.98 2.44 4.33
N THR A 396 -31.65 3.48 4.83
CA THR A 396 -31.05 4.79 5.02
C THR A 396 -30.55 4.90 6.45
N VAL A 397 -29.29 5.29 6.61
CA VAL A 397 -28.67 5.61 7.90
C VAL A 397 -28.27 7.08 7.90
N THR A 398 -28.76 7.85 8.86
CA THR A 398 -28.45 9.28 8.98
C THR A 398 -27.71 9.53 10.28
N ASP A 399 -26.51 10.08 10.17
CA ASP A 399 -25.70 10.54 11.28
C ASP A 399 -26.24 11.89 11.81
N SER A 400 -26.42 12.00 13.13
CA SER A 400 -26.79 13.26 13.78
C SER A 400 -25.59 14.19 14.04
N VAL A 401 -24.37 13.70 13.84
CA VAL A 401 -23.12 14.44 14.04
C VAL A 401 -22.58 14.95 12.71
N GLU A 402 -22.48 16.27 12.58
CA GLU A 402 -21.98 16.92 11.37
C GLU A 402 -20.50 16.57 11.10
N GLY A 403 -20.16 16.33 9.83
CA GLY A 403 -18.77 16.12 9.41
C GLY A 403 -18.19 14.75 9.77
N ARG A 404 -19.03 13.76 10.14
CA ARG A 404 -18.62 12.39 10.48
C ARG A 404 -19.00 11.38 9.38
N ASP A 405 -20.20 10.79 9.42
CA ASP A 405 -20.62 9.76 8.44
C ASP A 405 -21.78 10.20 7.53
N GLY A 406 -22.30 11.42 7.70
CA GLY A 406 -23.29 12.02 6.81
C GLY A 406 -24.58 11.20 6.68
N THR A 407 -24.97 10.87 5.45
CA THR A 407 -26.15 10.03 5.18
C THR A 407 -25.79 8.89 4.24
N LEU A 408 -26.05 7.66 4.66
CA LEU A 408 -25.80 6.47 3.86
C LEU A 408 -27.11 5.88 3.35
N VAL A 409 -27.13 5.50 2.08
CA VAL A 409 -28.20 4.77 1.41
C VAL A 409 -27.62 3.41 1.03
N LEU A 410 -28.09 2.37 1.72
CA LEU A 410 -27.47 1.04 1.72
C LEU A 410 -28.32 0.03 0.96
N THR A 411 -27.67 -0.82 0.16
CA THR A 411 -28.24 -2.02 -0.45
C THR A 411 -27.29 -3.20 -0.27
N ASN A 412 -27.82 -4.42 -0.16
CA ASN A 412 -27.02 -5.64 0.03
C ASN A 412 -26.00 -5.51 1.19
N VAL A 413 -26.46 -5.02 2.34
CA VAL A 413 -25.64 -4.91 3.55
C VAL A 413 -26.36 -5.67 4.64
N GLU A 414 -25.66 -6.55 5.35
CA GLU A 414 -26.23 -7.40 6.39
C GLU A 414 -26.10 -6.79 7.78
N THR A 415 -25.06 -5.98 8.04
CA THR A 415 -24.75 -5.48 9.38
C THR A 415 -24.36 -4.01 9.40
N LEU A 416 -24.94 -3.24 10.33
CA LEU A 416 -24.43 -1.95 10.76
C LEU A 416 -23.56 -2.13 12.00
N ARG A 417 -22.30 -1.70 11.93
CA ARG A 417 -21.34 -1.76 13.03
C ARG A 417 -21.10 -0.39 13.60
N PHE A 418 -21.63 -0.17 14.79
CA PHE A 418 -21.40 1.04 15.58
C PHE A 418 -20.29 0.81 16.60
N THR A 419 -19.79 1.88 17.20
CA THR A 419 -18.78 1.83 18.27
C THR A 419 -19.26 1.10 19.52
N ASP A 420 -20.58 0.95 19.71
CA ASP A 420 -21.21 0.34 20.88
C ASP A 420 -21.83 -1.05 20.62
N LYS A 421 -22.29 -1.35 19.40
CA LYS A 421 -22.85 -2.67 19.02
C LYS A 421 -22.90 -2.90 17.50
N ASP A 422 -23.08 -4.16 17.10
CA ASP A 422 -23.53 -4.56 15.76
C ASP A 422 -25.08 -4.64 15.73
N THR A 423 -25.70 -4.19 14.64
CA THR A 423 -27.15 -4.27 14.41
C THR A 423 -27.41 -4.89 13.04
N PRO A 424 -28.17 -6.00 12.94
CA PRO A 424 -28.54 -6.57 11.65
C PRO A 424 -29.39 -5.60 10.83
N VAL A 425 -29.10 -5.49 9.54
CA VAL A 425 -29.96 -4.80 8.58
C VAL A 425 -31.04 -5.80 8.16
N THR A 426 -32.30 -5.49 8.45
CA THR A 426 -33.43 -6.32 8.06
C THR A 426 -34.11 -5.69 6.84
N PRO A 427 -34.21 -6.39 5.69
CA PRO A 427 -35.01 -5.89 4.57
C PRO A 427 -36.46 -5.65 5.03
N ALA A 428 -37.07 -4.56 4.57
CA ALA A 428 -38.48 -4.32 4.91
C ALA A 428 -39.35 -5.41 4.28
N SER A 429 -40.15 -6.10 5.10
CA SER A 429 -41.05 -7.19 4.72
C SER A 429 -42.17 -6.77 3.77
#